data_AF-A0A2A9JX45-F1
#
_entry.id   AF-A0A2A9JX45-F1
#
_cell.length_a   1.000
_cell.length_b   1.000
_cell.length_c   1.000
_cell.angle_alpha   90.00
_cell.angle_beta   90.00
_cell.angle_gamma   90.00
#
_symmetry.space_group_name_H-M   'P 1'
#
loop_
_entity.id
_entity.type
_entity.pdbx_description
1 polymer ?
#
loop_
_entity_poly.entity_id
_entity_poly.type
_entity_poly.pdbx_seq_one_letter_code
_entity_poly.pdbx_strand_id
1 'polypeptide(L)'
;MGAWGRNVFQNDTALDIVDEVLDGTFDLDEFRRNFRRDEDEGYLTASQGAALLTLGALVRIARNEDHADLEALLEHAETDEVDLTAFIDQFSDEDIETLRELIGVVIREPSCSELYQLWEESGELEQWLEYSRECLP
;
A
#
# COMPACT_ATOMS: atom_id res chain seq x y z
N MET A 1 0.29 14.52 11.63
CA MET A 1 0.14 14.28 10.19
C MET A 1 -1.26 14.65 9.73
N GLY A 2 -1.56 15.96 9.61
CA GLY A 2 -2.91 16.41 9.25
C GLY A 2 -3.27 16.29 7.76
N ALA A 3 -2.33 15.82 6.93
CA ALA A 3 -2.51 15.61 5.49
C ALA A 3 -2.61 14.13 5.10
N TRP A 4 -2.38 13.20 6.04
CA TRP A 4 -2.58 11.78 5.84
C TRP A 4 -3.81 11.42 6.64
N GLY A 5 -4.90 11.10 5.96
CA GLY A 5 -6.04 10.49 6.62
C GLY A 5 -5.68 9.07 7.10
N ARG A 6 -6.59 8.42 7.83
CA ARG A 6 -6.30 7.12 8.46
C ARG A 6 -6.38 5.94 7.49
N ASN A 7 -7.04 6.13 6.35
CA ASN A 7 -7.18 5.09 5.34
C ASN A 7 -5.92 5.05 4.45
N VAL A 8 -5.66 3.92 3.78
CA VAL A 8 -4.45 3.74 2.97
C VAL A 8 -4.50 4.62 1.73
N PHE A 9 -5.70 4.94 1.24
CA PHE A 9 -5.95 5.73 0.03
C PHE A 9 -6.02 7.26 0.26
N GLN A 10 -5.62 7.78 1.43
CA GLN A 10 -5.69 9.22 1.77
C GLN A 10 -4.34 9.93 1.66
N ASN A 11 -3.34 9.31 1.05
CA ASN A 11 -2.07 9.94 0.74
C ASN A 11 -1.85 9.98 -0.78
N ASP A 12 -1.16 11.02 -1.27
CA ASP A 12 -0.97 11.25 -2.71
C ASP A 12 -0.35 10.03 -3.42
N THR A 13 0.61 9.36 -2.78
CA THR A 13 1.26 8.16 -3.36
C THR A 13 0.27 7.01 -3.56
N ALA A 14 -0.68 6.83 -2.64
CA ALA A 14 -1.71 5.81 -2.78
C ALA A 14 -2.71 6.16 -3.87
N LEU A 15 -3.11 7.43 -3.96
CA LEU A 15 -4.05 7.90 -4.99
C LEU A 15 -3.47 7.77 -6.39
N ASP A 16 -2.18 8.07 -6.57
CA ASP A 16 -1.50 7.87 -7.86
C ASP A 16 -1.58 6.40 -8.31
N ILE A 17 -1.30 5.44 -7.40
CA ILE A 17 -1.38 4.00 -7.70
C ILE A 17 -2.84 3.57 -7.97
N VAL A 18 -3.78 4.07 -7.17
CA VAL A 18 -5.21 3.76 -7.37
C VAL A 18 -5.67 4.25 -8.74
N ASP A 19 -5.30 5.47 -9.14
CA ASP A 19 -5.64 6.02 -10.46
C ASP A 19 -5.05 5.17 -11.59
N GLU A 20 -3.77 4.80 -11.49
CA GLU A 20 -3.11 3.91 -12.47
C GLU A 20 -3.79 2.53 -12.55
N VAL A 21 -4.26 2.01 -11.41
CA VAL A 21 -4.96 0.71 -11.39
C VAL A 21 -6.35 0.81 -12.00
N LEU A 22 -7.10 1.87 -11.68
CA LEU A 22 -8.46 2.09 -12.17
C LEU A 22 -8.49 2.43 -13.67
N ASP A 23 -7.51 3.17 -14.19
CA ASP A 23 -7.41 3.48 -15.61
C ASP A 23 -6.70 2.39 -16.44
N GLY A 24 -6.15 1.37 -15.75
CA GLY A 24 -5.51 0.20 -16.34
C GLY A 24 -4.09 0.46 -16.85
N THR A 25 -3.44 1.55 -16.42
CA THR A 25 -2.06 1.89 -16.77
C THR A 25 -1.01 1.35 -15.79
N PHE A 26 -1.42 0.85 -14.63
CA PHE A 26 -0.53 0.23 -13.65
C PHE A 26 0.25 -0.94 -14.24
N ASP A 27 1.58 -0.90 -14.12
CA ASP A 27 2.51 -1.94 -14.57
C ASP A 27 3.40 -2.37 -13.39
N LEU A 28 3.22 -3.62 -12.96
CA LEU A 28 3.95 -4.18 -11.83
C LEU A 28 5.46 -4.30 -12.08
N ASP A 29 5.88 -4.56 -13.32
CA ASP A 29 7.30 -4.66 -13.68
C ASP A 29 7.97 -3.27 -13.75
N GLU A 30 7.24 -2.23 -14.15
CA GLU A 30 7.66 -0.85 -14.01
C GLU A 30 7.78 -0.45 -12.53
N PHE A 31 6.76 -0.75 -11.73
CA PHE A 31 6.79 -0.52 -10.27
C PHE A 31 8.05 -1.15 -9.65
N ARG A 32 8.33 -2.43 -9.93
CA ARG A 32 9.53 -3.13 -9.42
C ARG A 32 10.84 -2.48 -9.86
N ARG A 33 10.94 -2.04 -11.12
CA ARG A 33 12.16 -1.38 -11.64
C ARG A 33 12.40 -0.04 -10.97
N ASN A 34 11.34 0.68 -10.64
CA ASN A 34 11.40 1.97 -9.96
C ASN A 34 11.55 1.83 -8.45
N PHE A 35 11.14 0.69 -7.88
CA PHE A 35 11.31 0.35 -6.47
C PHE A 35 12.78 0.11 -6.13
N ARG A 36 13.50 1.19 -5.77
CA ARG A 36 14.88 1.13 -5.29
C ARG A 36 14.91 1.16 -3.78
N ARG A 37 15.35 0.08 -3.13
CA ARG A 37 15.78 0.19 -1.73
C ARG A 37 17.05 1.03 -1.70
N ASP A 38 17.16 1.98 -0.78
CA ASP A 38 18.43 2.69 -0.58
C ASP A 38 19.51 1.65 -0.25
N GLU A 39 20.49 1.53 -1.16
CA GLU A 39 21.43 0.41 -1.26
C GLU A 39 22.30 0.23 -0.01
N ASP A 40 22.41 1.27 0.81
CA ASP A 40 23.28 1.28 1.98
C ASP A 40 22.66 0.65 3.24
N GLU A 41 21.32 0.63 3.40
CA GLU A 41 20.71 0.18 4.68
C GLU A 41 19.40 -0.61 4.58
N GLY A 42 18.80 -0.78 3.39
CA GLY A 42 17.52 -1.49 3.27
C GLY A 42 16.34 -0.75 3.92
N TYR A 43 16.51 0.56 4.14
CA TYR A 43 15.51 1.49 4.64
C TYR A 43 14.45 1.79 3.58
N LEU A 44 13.19 1.93 4.02
CA LEU A 44 12.06 2.30 3.18
C LEU A 44 11.62 3.73 3.46
N THR A 45 11.52 4.54 2.40
CA THR A 45 10.98 5.90 2.51
C THR A 45 9.48 5.90 2.82
N ALA A 46 8.94 7.05 3.20
CA ALA A 46 7.52 7.17 3.53
C ALA A 46 6.63 6.82 2.33
N SER A 47 7.03 7.26 1.12
CA SER A 47 6.32 6.96 -0.13
C SER A 47 6.42 5.48 -0.50
N GLN A 48 7.57 4.83 -0.29
CA GLN A 48 7.70 3.39 -0.52
C GLN A 48 6.82 2.59 0.43
N GLY A 49 6.79 2.96 1.71
CA GLY A 49 5.91 2.35 2.70
C GLY A 49 4.44 2.50 2.33
N ALA A 50 4.02 3.70 1.91
CA ALA A 50 2.65 3.96 1.47
C ALA A 50 2.29 3.14 0.22
N ALA A 51 3.17 3.10 -0.78
CA ALA A 51 2.96 2.32 -1.99
C ALA A 51 2.78 0.83 -1.69
N LEU A 52 3.60 0.26 -0.81
CA LEU A 52 3.50 -1.15 -0.41
C LEU A 52 2.18 -1.46 0.32
N LEU A 53 1.77 -0.62 1.28
CA LEU A 53 0.49 -0.77 1.96
C LEU A 53 -0.69 -0.66 0.98
N THR A 54 -0.61 0.27 0.03
CA THR A 54 -1.62 0.47 -1.03
C THR A 54 -1.77 -0.77 -1.89
N LEU A 55 -0.64 -1.32 -2.39
CA LEU A 55 -0.66 -2.56 -3.18
C LEU A 55 -1.20 -3.75 -2.37
N GLY A 56 -0.83 -3.84 -1.09
CA GLY A 56 -1.34 -4.88 -0.20
C GLY A 56 -2.86 -4.82 -0.05
N ALA A 57 -3.41 -3.63 0.21
CA ALA A 57 -4.85 -3.41 0.28
C ALA A 57 -5.56 -3.75 -1.03
N LEU A 58 -5.03 -3.26 -2.17
CA LEU A 58 -5.60 -3.52 -3.49
C LEU A 58 -5.58 -5.01 -3.85
N VAL A 59 -4.52 -5.74 -3.50
CA VAL A 59 -4.47 -7.21 -3.70
C VAL A 59 -5.56 -7.91 -2.90
N ARG A 60 -5.74 -7.55 -1.62
CA ARG A 60 -6.79 -8.15 -0.78
C ARG A 60 -8.18 -7.87 -1.33
N ILE A 61 -8.44 -6.62 -1.73
CA ILE A 61 -9.69 -6.22 -2.37
C ILE A 61 -9.90 -7.00 -3.68
N ALA A 62 -8.89 -7.09 -4.54
CA ALA A 62 -8.97 -7.81 -5.81
C ALA A 62 -9.21 -9.32 -5.64
N ARG A 63 -8.76 -9.89 -4.51
CA ARG A 63 -9.05 -11.28 -4.10
C ARG A 63 -10.42 -11.45 -3.44
N ASN A 64 -11.22 -10.38 -3.38
CA ASN A 64 -12.54 -10.36 -2.74
C ASN A 64 -12.48 -10.70 -1.24
N GLU A 65 -11.39 -10.31 -0.58
CA GLU A 65 -11.27 -10.36 0.87
C GLU A 65 -11.87 -9.10 1.51
N ASP A 66 -12.37 -9.24 2.74
CA ASP A 66 -12.90 -8.11 3.50
C ASP A 66 -11.75 -7.14 3.85
N HIS A 67 -11.94 -5.87 3.50
CA HIS A 67 -10.97 -4.79 3.72
C HIS A 67 -11.70 -3.49 4.07
N ALA A 68 -11.27 -2.81 5.13
CA ALA A 68 -11.90 -1.59 5.64
C ALA A 68 -11.93 -0.41 4.66
N ASP A 69 -11.18 -0.51 3.56
CA ASP A 69 -10.97 0.57 2.59
C ASP A 69 -11.69 0.35 1.25
N LEU A 70 -12.45 -0.76 1.10
CA LEU A 70 -13.23 -0.97 -0.11
C LEU A 70 -14.18 0.21 -0.38
N GLU A 71 -14.86 0.73 0.65
CA GLU A 71 -15.77 1.87 0.50
C GLU A 71 -15.03 3.13 0.03
N ALA A 72 -13.82 3.37 0.53
CA ALA A 72 -13.00 4.50 0.11
C ALA A 72 -12.52 4.37 -1.34
N LEU A 73 -12.18 3.15 -1.79
CA LEU A 73 -11.83 2.87 -3.18
C LEU A 73 -13.02 3.12 -4.12
N LEU A 74 -14.21 2.63 -3.74
CA LEU A 74 -15.44 2.81 -4.50
C LEU A 74 -15.85 4.29 -4.60
N GLU A 75 -15.71 5.04 -3.49
CA GLU A 75 -15.95 6.49 -3.45
C GLU A 75 -15.01 7.23 -4.41
N HIS A 76 -13.71 6.92 -4.36
CA HIS A 76 -12.71 7.52 -5.26
C HIS A 76 -12.96 7.18 -6.72
N ALA A 77 -13.32 5.94 -7.02
CA ALA A 77 -13.62 5.48 -8.37
C ALA A 77 -14.99 5.96 -8.90
N GLU A 78 -15.79 6.66 -8.08
CA GLU A 78 -17.15 7.12 -8.39
C GLU A 78 -18.07 6.00 -8.93
N THR A 79 -17.94 4.78 -8.38
CA THR A 79 -18.64 3.57 -8.84
C THR A 79 -19.06 2.68 -7.67
N ASP A 80 -20.08 1.86 -7.88
CA ASP A 80 -20.55 0.87 -6.89
C ASP A 80 -19.75 -0.45 -6.97
N GLU A 81 -18.95 -0.65 -8.03
CA GLU A 81 -18.14 -1.85 -8.26
C GLU A 81 -16.86 -1.51 -9.03
N VAL A 82 -15.74 -2.15 -8.67
CA VAL A 82 -14.44 -2.04 -9.35
C VAL A 82 -13.99 -3.41 -9.84
N ASP A 83 -13.53 -3.48 -11.09
CA ASP A 83 -12.92 -4.69 -11.66
C ASP A 83 -11.39 -4.58 -11.57
N LEU A 84 -10.80 -5.34 -10.64
CA LEU A 84 -9.35 -5.38 -10.41
C LEU A 84 -8.69 -6.62 -11.04
N THR A 85 -9.39 -7.35 -11.93
CA THR A 85 -8.90 -8.60 -12.53
C THR A 85 -7.58 -8.38 -13.27
N ALA A 86 -7.50 -7.35 -14.12
CA ALA A 86 -6.29 -7.04 -14.88
C ALA A 86 -5.10 -6.63 -13.99
N PHE A 87 -5.37 -6.03 -12.83
CA PHE A 87 -4.36 -5.69 -11.84
C PHE A 87 -3.81 -6.94 -11.14
N ILE A 88 -4.70 -7.78 -10.60
CA ILE A 88 -4.28 -8.97 -9.84
C ILE A 88 -3.62 -10.03 -10.71
N ASP A 89 -4.01 -10.13 -11.99
CA ASP A 89 -3.40 -11.05 -12.97
C ASP A 89 -1.91 -10.74 -13.23
N GLN A 90 -1.41 -9.57 -12.84
CA GLN A 90 0.02 -9.24 -12.92
C GLN A 90 0.85 -9.90 -11.81
N PHE A 91 0.23 -10.29 -10.69
CA PHE A 91 0.94 -10.83 -9.52
C PHE A 91 1.02 -12.36 -9.55
N SER A 92 2.23 -12.89 -9.39
CA SER A 92 2.43 -14.30 -9.04
C SER A 92 2.37 -14.51 -7.51
N ASP A 93 2.27 -15.76 -7.07
CA ASP A 93 2.32 -16.09 -5.64
C ASP A 93 3.63 -15.62 -4.97
N GLU A 94 4.76 -15.66 -5.70
CA GLU A 94 6.06 -15.16 -5.21
C GLU A 94 6.04 -13.65 -5.00
N ASP A 95 5.32 -12.93 -5.85
CA ASP A 95 5.20 -11.47 -5.76
C ASP A 95 4.37 -11.05 -4.56
N ILE A 96 3.31 -11.82 -4.27
CA ILE A 96 2.48 -11.62 -3.09
C ILE A 96 3.24 -11.91 -1.81
N GLU A 97 4.05 -12.98 -1.78
CA GLU A 97 4.93 -13.25 -0.63
C GLU A 97 5.94 -12.12 -0.44
N THR A 98 6.57 -11.66 -1.52
CA THR A 98 7.54 -10.55 -1.49
C THR A 98 6.88 -9.25 -0.99
N LEU A 99 5.66 -8.96 -1.44
CA LEU A 99 4.88 -7.80 -0.99
C LEU A 99 4.56 -7.91 0.51
N ARG A 100 4.15 -9.09 0.98
CA ARG A 100 3.90 -9.35 2.41
C ARG A 100 5.16 -9.14 3.25
N GLU A 101 6.30 -9.65 2.82
CA GLU A 101 7.59 -9.46 3.50
C GLU A 101 7.97 -7.97 3.58
N LEU A 102 7.79 -7.23 2.47
CA LEU A 102 8.06 -5.80 2.36
C LEU A 102 7.17 -4.97 3.28
N ILE A 103 5.86 -5.22 3.30
CA ILE A 103 4.95 -4.58 4.26
C ILE A 103 5.40 -4.91 5.69
N GLY A 104 5.80 -6.15 5.96
CA GLY A 104 6.39 -6.56 7.24
C GLY A 104 7.71 -5.86 7.60
N VAL A 105 8.40 -5.22 6.66
CA VAL A 105 9.51 -4.29 6.94
C VAL A 105 8.96 -2.90 7.30
N VAL A 106 7.99 -2.40 6.52
CA VAL A 106 7.35 -1.07 6.73
C VAL A 106 6.82 -0.91 8.15
N ILE A 107 6.16 -1.94 8.70
CA ILE A 107 5.44 -1.87 9.99
C ILE A 107 6.25 -2.38 11.19
N ARG A 108 7.56 -2.59 11.04
CA ARG A 108 8.39 -3.27 12.06
C ARG A 108 8.94 -2.34 13.11
N GLU A 109 9.76 -1.39 12.68
CA GLU A 109 10.56 -0.52 13.55
C GLU A 109 11.03 0.72 12.78
N PRO A 110 11.32 1.84 13.46
CA PRO A 110 11.67 3.11 12.81
C PRO A 110 13.00 3.06 12.05
N SER A 111 13.89 2.13 12.42
CA SER A 111 15.19 1.95 11.74
C SER A 111 15.08 1.39 10.32
N CYS A 112 13.91 0.87 9.94
CA CYS A 112 13.66 0.26 8.63
C CYS A 112 12.68 1.06 7.76
N SER A 113 11.95 2.03 8.32
CA SER A 113 10.80 2.65 7.66
C SER A 113 10.59 4.08 8.14
N GLU A 114 10.74 5.04 7.23
CA GLU A 114 10.40 6.44 7.48
C GLU A 114 8.91 6.58 7.81
N LEU A 115 8.06 5.81 7.14
CA LEU A 115 6.62 5.83 7.40
C LEU A 115 6.31 5.43 8.85
N TYR A 116 6.98 4.39 9.36
CA TYR A 116 6.86 3.99 10.75
C TYR A 116 7.26 5.14 11.68
N GLN A 117 8.43 5.75 11.43
CA GLN A 117 8.93 6.84 12.25
C GLN A 117 7.96 8.03 12.28
N LEU A 118 7.39 8.41 11.13
CA LEU A 118 6.41 9.48 11.07
C LEU A 118 5.17 9.19 11.93
N TRP A 119 4.65 7.95 11.89
CA TRP A 119 3.52 7.55 12.72
C TRP A 119 3.86 7.44 14.20
N GLU A 120 5.08 7.01 14.55
CA GLU A 120 5.61 7.06 15.91
C GLU A 120 5.63 8.50 16.44
N GLU A 121 6.18 9.44 15.68
CA GLU A 121 6.26 10.87 16.04
C GLU A 121 4.88 11.54 16.12
N SER A 122 3.86 11.00 15.45
CA SER A 122 2.49 11.50 15.50
C SER A 122 1.74 11.17 16.80
N GLY A 123 2.18 10.13 17.52
CA GLY A 123 1.49 9.61 18.71
C GLY A 123 0.29 8.70 18.42
N GLU A 124 0.04 8.34 17.16
CA GLU A 124 -1.06 7.45 16.72
C GLU A 124 -0.54 6.10 16.17
N LEU A 125 0.70 5.72 16.51
CA LEU A 125 1.40 4.55 15.96
C LEU A 125 0.61 3.24 16.12
N GLU A 126 0.06 2.95 17.30
CA GLU A 126 -0.63 1.67 17.52
C GLU A 126 -1.87 1.55 16.65
N GLN A 127 -2.62 2.64 16.44
CA GLN A 127 -3.80 2.64 15.58
C GLN A 127 -3.38 2.44 14.12
N TRP A 128 -2.33 3.13 13.68
CA TRP A 128 -1.80 2.93 12.33
C TRP A 128 -1.26 1.51 12.11
N LEU A 129 -0.62 0.90 13.10
CA LEU A 129 -0.12 -0.48 13.01
C LEU A 129 -1.24 -1.52 12.98
N GLU A 130 -2.34 -1.31 13.71
CA GLU A 130 -3.53 -2.17 13.63
C GLU A 130 -4.08 -2.16 12.21
N TYR A 131 -4.28 -0.97 11.67
CA TYR A 131 -4.78 -0.77 10.32
C TYR A 131 -3.82 -1.31 9.23
N SER A 132 -2.53 -1.01 9.33
CA SER A 132 -1.52 -1.43 8.33
C SER A 132 -1.34 -2.95 8.26
N ARG A 133 -1.67 -3.69 9.33
CA ARG A 133 -1.69 -5.16 9.30
C ARG A 133 -2.83 -5.71 8.48
N GLU A 134 -3.94 -4.98 8.34
CA GLU A 134 -5.00 -5.36 7.41
C GLU A 134 -4.55 -5.25 5.96
N CYS A 135 -3.50 -4.49 5.65
CA CYS A 135 -2.96 -4.43 4.30
C CYS A 135 -2.10 -5.65 3.91
N LEU A 136 -1.89 -6.64 4.79
CA LEU A 136 -1.07 -7.83 4.47
C LEU A 136 -1.88 -8.83 3.60
N PRO A 137 -1.53 -9.02 2.30
CA PRO A 137 -2.21 -9.96 1.40
C PRO A 137 -1.78 -11.41 1.62
#